data_AF-A0A2N1U438-F1
#
_entry.id   AF-A0A2N1U438-F1
#
_cell.length_a   1.000
_cell.length_b   1.000
_cell.length_c   1.000
_cell.angle_alpha   90.00
_cell.angle_beta   90.00
_cell.angle_gamma   90.00
#
_symmetry.space_group_name_H-M   'P 1'
#
loop_
_entity.id
_entity.type
_entity.pdbx_description
1 polymer ?
#
loop_
_entity_poly.entity_id
_entity_poly.type
_entity_poly.pdbx_seq_one_letter_code
_entity_poly.pdbx_strand_id
1 'polypeptide(L)'
;MNSDKLKSIAKAIVAEHKGVLAADESNPTIKKRFDSINVESNEENRRRYREILFTTEEMERYIGGVILFDETLRQCTRDGTPFADILSRRGILPGIKLDRGTKSLAFYPEEKISEGLDGLRERLVE
;
A
#
# COMPACT_ATOMS: atom_id res chain seq x y z
N MET A 1 -10.54 20.59 -5.46
CA MET A 1 -9.39 20.03 -4.69
C MET A 1 -9.25 20.84 -3.40
N ASN A 2 -9.32 20.20 -2.23
CA ASN A 2 -9.22 20.91 -0.94
C ASN A 2 -7.75 20.92 -0.47
N SER A 3 -7.06 22.05 -0.67
CA SER A 3 -5.63 22.17 -0.37
C SER A 3 -5.32 21.99 1.12
N ASP A 4 -6.17 22.49 2.01
CA ASP A 4 -5.93 22.41 3.45
C ASP A 4 -6.08 20.99 3.97
N LYS A 5 -7.03 20.22 3.42
CA LYS A 5 -7.14 18.78 3.69
C LYS A 5 -5.91 18.00 3.22
N LEU A 6 -5.35 18.33 2.04
CA LEU A 6 -4.13 17.69 1.56
C LEU A 6 -2.92 17.99 2.46
N LYS A 7 -2.78 19.25 2.89
CA LYS A 7 -1.72 19.67 3.83
C LYS A 7 -1.84 18.97 5.19
N SER A 8 -3.05 18.84 5.72
CA SER A 8 -3.26 18.17 7.02
C SER A 8 -2.94 16.68 6.94
N ILE A 9 -3.37 16.00 5.87
CA ILE A 9 -3.03 14.59 5.62
C ILE A 9 -1.51 14.43 5.48
N ALA A 10 -0.86 15.25 4.65
CA ALA A 10 0.58 15.19 4.45
C ALA A 10 1.34 15.34 5.79
N LYS A 11 0.97 16.34 6.61
CA LYS A 11 1.56 16.55 7.94
C LYS A 11 1.32 15.36 8.90
N ALA A 12 0.16 14.73 8.84
CA ALA A 12 -0.16 13.57 9.68
C ALA A 12 0.67 12.34 9.29
N ILE A 13 0.94 12.12 8.00
CA ILE A 13 1.80 11.02 7.52
C ILE A 13 3.23 11.16 8.05
N VAL A 14 3.77 12.38 8.04
CA VAL A 14 5.15 12.68 8.47
C VAL A 14 5.20 13.41 9.81
N ALA A 15 4.27 13.08 10.72
CA ALA A 15 4.31 13.61 12.07
C ALA A 15 5.61 13.22 12.77
N GLU A 16 5.96 13.92 13.86
CA GLU A 16 7.20 13.68 14.59
C GLU A 16 7.35 12.20 14.96
N HIS A 17 8.53 11.64 14.69
CA HIS A 17 8.86 10.21 14.87
C HIS A 17 8.07 9.21 14.03
N LYS A 18 7.25 9.66 13.07
CA LYS A 18 6.50 8.79 12.16
C LYS A 18 7.07 8.74 10.74
N GLY A 19 6.97 7.57 10.13
CA GLY A 19 7.33 7.31 8.74
C GLY A 19 6.21 6.60 7.97
N VAL A 20 6.58 6.11 6.79
CA VAL A 20 5.67 5.37 5.89
C VAL A 20 6.13 3.93 5.76
N LEU A 21 5.19 2.99 5.93
CA LEU A 21 5.39 1.60 5.56
C LEU A 21 4.91 1.38 4.12
N ALA A 22 5.82 1.00 3.22
CA ALA A 22 5.47 0.58 1.88
C ALA A 22 5.12 -0.92 1.88
N ALA A 23 3.82 -1.24 1.89
CA ALA A 23 3.28 -2.60 1.84
C ALA A 23 2.47 -2.83 0.55
N ASP A 24 2.89 -2.17 -0.53
CA ASP A 24 2.23 -2.12 -1.84
C ASP A 24 2.81 -3.11 -2.85
N GLU A 25 3.42 -4.20 -2.38
CA GLU A 25 4.01 -5.16 -3.29
C GLU A 25 2.94 -5.85 -4.15
N SER A 26 3.04 -5.62 -5.46
CA SER A 26 2.27 -6.36 -6.47
C SER A 26 2.48 -7.88 -6.36
N ASN A 27 1.56 -8.68 -6.92
CA ASN A 27 1.62 -10.14 -6.87
C ASN A 27 2.98 -10.72 -7.36
N PRO A 28 3.57 -10.25 -8.49
CA PRO A 28 4.92 -10.68 -8.87
C PRO A 28 6.02 -10.27 -7.88
N THR A 29 5.90 -9.10 -7.25
CA THR A 29 6.91 -8.58 -6.30
C THR A 29 6.87 -9.36 -4.99
N ILE A 30 5.69 -9.54 -4.40
CA ILE A 30 5.55 -10.28 -3.14
C ILE A 30 5.88 -11.76 -3.33
N LYS A 31 5.60 -12.33 -4.51
CA LYS A 31 6.04 -13.68 -4.84
C LYS A 31 7.55 -13.85 -4.70
N LYS A 32 8.36 -12.92 -5.23
CA LYS A 32 9.83 -12.96 -5.06
C LYS A 32 10.26 -12.92 -3.60
N ARG A 33 9.54 -12.17 -2.75
CA ARG A 33 9.80 -12.12 -1.30
C ARG A 33 9.48 -13.47 -0.65
N PHE A 34 8.32 -14.04 -0.95
CA PHE A 34 7.91 -15.32 -0.38
C PHE A 34 8.75 -16.51 -0.87
N ASP A 35 9.16 -16.50 -2.15
CA ASP A 35 10.04 -17.53 -2.71
C ASP A 35 11.37 -17.59 -1.96
N SER A 36 11.91 -16.45 -1.50
CA SER A 36 13.17 -16.39 -0.74
C SER A 36 13.10 -17.08 0.64
N ILE A 37 11.89 -17.31 1.16
CA ILE A 37 11.64 -17.98 2.44
C ILE A 37 10.82 -19.27 2.27
N ASN A 38 10.74 -19.81 1.04
CA ASN A 38 10.01 -21.03 0.71
C ASN A 38 8.51 -20.99 1.09
N VAL A 39 7.86 -19.84 0.96
CA VAL A 39 6.42 -19.68 1.16
C VAL A 39 5.72 -19.58 -0.19
N GLU A 40 4.60 -20.28 -0.35
CA GLU A 40 3.78 -20.16 -1.55
C GLU A 40 3.07 -18.79 -1.61
N SER A 41 3.10 -18.13 -2.77
CA SER A 41 2.38 -16.87 -2.99
C SER A 41 0.92 -17.09 -3.42
N ASN A 42 0.13 -17.62 -2.49
CA ASN A 42 -1.34 -17.65 -2.59
C ASN A 42 -1.98 -16.46 -1.85
N GLU A 43 -3.26 -16.22 -2.07
CA GLU A 43 -4.00 -15.08 -1.50
C GLU A 43 -3.98 -15.10 0.03
N GLU A 44 -4.25 -16.25 0.65
CA GLU A 44 -4.30 -16.38 2.11
C GLU A 44 -2.95 -16.05 2.75
N ASN A 45 -1.83 -16.49 2.17
CA ASN A 45 -0.50 -16.16 2.69
C ASN A 45 -0.20 -14.68 2.54
N ARG A 46 -0.60 -14.05 1.43
CA ARG A 46 -0.46 -12.59 1.22
C ARG A 46 -1.30 -11.80 2.23
N ARG A 47 -2.53 -12.24 2.48
CA ARG A 47 -3.44 -11.67 3.49
C ARG A 47 -2.84 -11.80 4.89
N ARG A 48 -2.43 -13.01 5.30
CA ARG A 48 -1.80 -13.28 6.60
C ARG A 48 -0.55 -12.45 6.84
N TYR A 49 0.31 -12.32 5.84
CA TYR A 49 1.51 -11.50 5.95
C TYR A 49 1.17 -10.02 6.23
N ARG A 50 0.16 -9.47 5.53
CA ARG A 50 -0.31 -8.09 5.74
C ARG A 50 -1.01 -7.93 7.09
N GLU A 51 -1.78 -8.92 7.51
CA GLU A 51 -2.38 -8.97 8.85
C GLU A 51 -1.31 -8.91 9.95
N ILE A 52 -0.21 -9.67 9.83
CA ILE A 52 0.91 -9.62 10.79
C ILE A 52 1.48 -8.19 10.87
N LEU A 53 1.72 -7.54 9.73
CA LEU A 53 2.25 -6.17 9.69
C LEU A 53 1.29 -5.19 10.37
N PHE A 54 0.00 -5.23 10.04
CA PHE A 54 -0.97 -4.21 10.47
C PHE A 54 -1.53 -4.43 11.88
N THR A 55 -1.33 -5.63 12.43
CA THR A 55 -1.69 -5.96 13.82
C THR A 55 -0.50 -5.90 14.78
N THR A 56 0.72 -5.59 14.28
CA THR A 56 1.91 -5.38 15.13
C THR A 56 1.61 -4.31 16.19
N GLU A 57 1.83 -4.64 17.47
CA GLU A 57 1.57 -3.71 18.58
C GLU A 57 2.40 -2.43 18.46
N GLU A 58 1.83 -1.31 18.90
CA GLU A 58 2.49 0.01 18.94
C GLU A 58 2.97 0.59 17.60
N MET A 59 2.70 -0.04 16.45
CA MET A 59 3.16 0.45 15.14
C MET A 59 2.74 1.90 14.85
N GLU A 60 1.58 2.35 15.36
CA GLU A 60 1.07 3.70 15.19
C GLU A 60 1.94 4.80 15.82
N ARG A 61 2.84 4.43 16.72
CA ARG A 61 3.83 5.36 17.29
C ARG A 61 4.88 5.77 16.26
N TYR A 62 5.13 4.91 15.28
CA TYR A 62 6.22 5.05 14.31
C TYR A 62 5.75 5.12 12.86
N ILE A 63 4.51 4.74 12.56
CA ILE A 63 3.97 4.72 11.21
C ILE A 63 2.79 5.68 11.14
N GLY A 64 2.92 6.70 10.28
CA GLY A 64 1.86 7.67 10.00
C GLY A 64 1.04 7.32 8.77
N GLY A 65 1.59 6.52 7.85
CA GLY A 65 0.87 6.03 6.69
C GLY A 65 1.38 4.68 6.20
N VAL A 66 0.49 3.93 5.53
CA VAL A 66 0.80 2.65 4.89
C VAL A 66 0.35 2.72 3.44
N ILE A 67 1.23 2.38 2.50
CA ILE A 67 0.87 2.25 1.08
C ILE A 67 0.43 0.81 0.83
N LEU A 68 -0.78 0.62 0.33
CA LEU A 68 -1.40 -0.68 0.06
C LEU A 68 -1.43 -0.98 -1.44
N PHE A 69 -1.33 -2.27 -1.76
CA PHE A 69 -1.67 -2.78 -3.08
C PHE A 69 -3.20 -2.94 -3.20
N ASP A 70 -3.69 -2.90 -4.44
CA ASP A 70 -5.11 -2.99 -4.79
C ASP A 70 -5.82 -4.21 -4.15
N GLU A 71 -5.18 -5.38 -4.19
CA GLU A 71 -5.67 -6.60 -3.53
C GLU A 71 -5.77 -6.40 -2.00
N THR A 72 -4.75 -5.81 -1.39
CA THR A 72 -4.68 -5.61 0.06
C THR A 72 -5.70 -4.59 0.56
N LEU A 73 -5.99 -3.54 -0.21
CA LEU A 73 -7.03 -2.57 0.15
C LEU A 73 -8.41 -3.24 0.30
N ARG A 74 -8.69 -4.28 -0.51
CA ARG A 74 -9.95 -5.03 -0.50
C ARG A 74 -9.95 -6.25 0.42
N GLN A 75 -8.81 -6.55 1.05
CA GLN A 75 -8.67 -7.66 1.98
C GLN A 75 -9.04 -7.28 3.41
N CYS A 76 -9.40 -8.30 4.17
CA CYS A 76 -9.69 -8.21 5.59
C CYS A 76 -8.74 -9.09 6.41
N THR A 77 -8.66 -8.79 7.70
CA THR A 77 -8.19 -9.73 8.72
C THR A 77 -9.04 -10.99 8.77
N ARG A 78 -8.54 -12.00 9.47
CA ARG A 78 -9.23 -13.28 9.63
C ARG A 78 -10.60 -13.13 10.32
N ASP A 79 -10.75 -12.11 11.15
CA ASP A 79 -12.02 -11.78 11.83
C ASP A 79 -12.98 -10.93 10.97
N GLY A 80 -12.62 -10.63 9.71
CA GLY A 80 -13.46 -9.89 8.76
C GLY A 80 -13.29 -8.37 8.79
N THR A 81 -12.40 -7.82 9.62
CA THR A 81 -12.15 -6.36 9.65
C THR A 81 -11.30 -5.92 8.45
N PRO A 82 -11.73 -4.93 7.65
CA PRO A 82 -10.91 -4.40 6.56
C PRO A 82 -9.56 -3.87 7.04
N PHE A 83 -8.49 -4.09 6.28
CA PHE A 83 -7.16 -3.58 6.66
C PHE A 83 -7.12 -2.06 6.76
N ALA A 84 -7.82 -1.36 5.86
CA ALA A 84 -7.93 0.10 5.91
C ALA A 84 -8.57 0.60 7.22
N ASP A 85 -9.54 -0.14 7.76
CA ASP A 85 -10.21 0.20 9.01
C ASP A 85 -9.29 0.03 10.21
N ILE A 86 -8.51 -1.06 10.25
CA ILE A 86 -7.53 -1.31 11.34
C ILE A 86 -6.49 -0.19 11.39
N LEU A 87 -5.91 0.16 10.23
CA LEU A 87 -4.94 1.24 10.13
C LEU A 87 -5.54 2.57 10.58
N SER A 88 -6.73 2.91 10.07
CA SER A 88 -7.41 4.16 10.40
C SER A 88 -7.77 4.27 11.89
N ARG A 89 -8.26 3.19 12.50
CA ARG A 89 -8.58 3.13 13.95
C ARG A 89 -7.34 3.37 14.83
N ARG A 90 -6.16 3.03 14.32
CA ARG A 90 -4.88 3.26 14.99
C ARG A 90 -4.25 4.62 14.66
N GLY A 91 -4.93 5.47 13.89
CA GLY A 91 -4.42 6.78 13.48
C GLY A 91 -3.32 6.70 12.41
N ILE A 92 -3.31 5.62 11.63
CA ILE A 92 -2.40 5.39 10.51
C ILE A 92 -3.18 5.57 9.21
N LEU A 93 -2.69 6.40 8.30
CA LEU A 93 -3.40 6.74 7.08
C LEU A 93 -3.19 5.65 6.00
N PRO A 94 -4.24 4.94 5.57
CA PRO A 94 -4.13 4.03 4.43
C PRO A 94 -3.97 4.84 3.14
N GLY A 95 -3.01 4.46 2.32
CA GLY A 95 -2.79 4.95 0.97
C GLY A 95 -2.82 3.79 -0.03
N ILE A 96 -2.94 4.10 -1.32
CA ILE A 96 -3.01 3.10 -2.39
C ILE A 96 -2.00 3.40 -3.49
N LYS A 97 -1.34 2.35 -3.99
CA LYS A 97 -0.55 2.40 -5.21
C LYS A 97 -1.45 2.50 -6.44
N LEU A 98 -1.31 3.58 -7.21
CA LEU A 98 -2.18 3.87 -8.36
C LEU A 98 -1.51 3.64 -9.72
N ASP A 99 -0.17 3.55 -9.78
CA ASP A 99 0.54 3.22 -11.01
C ASP A 99 0.16 1.81 -11.50
N ARG A 100 0.20 1.59 -12.81
CA ARG A 100 -0.06 0.30 -13.45
C ARG A 100 1.24 -0.37 -13.92
N GLY A 101 2.35 -0.09 -13.24
CA GLY A 101 3.67 -0.60 -13.56
C GLY A 101 4.42 0.24 -14.60
N THR A 102 5.56 -0.29 -15.04
CA THR A 102 6.47 0.40 -15.96
C THR A 102 6.68 -0.36 -17.26
N LYS A 103 6.90 0.38 -18.34
CA LYS A 103 7.28 -0.12 -19.67
C LYS A 103 8.62 0.47 -20.08
N SER A 104 9.33 -0.18 -21.00
CA SER A 104 10.54 0.43 -21.59
C SER A 104 10.15 1.65 -22.43
N LEU A 105 10.92 2.73 -22.28
CA LEU A 105 10.72 3.93 -23.08
C LEU A 105 11.15 3.65 -24.53
N ALA A 106 10.31 4.03 -25.49
CA ALA A 106 10.61 3.84 -26.91
C ALA A 106 11.93 4.55 -27.27
N PHE A 107 12.83 3.84 -27.96
CA PHE A 107 14.17 4.30 -28.35
C PHE A 107 15.19 4.50 -27.21
N TYR A 108 14.83 4.19 -25.96
CA TYR A 108 15.71 4.30 -24.79
C TYR A 108 15.58 3.03 -23.93
N PRO A 109 16.25 1.91 -24.28
CA PRO A 109 15.99 0.58 -23.71
C PRO A 109 16.29 0.46 -22.21
N GLU A 110 17.22 1.28 -21.69
CA GLU A 110 17.57 1.34 -20.27
C GLU A 110 16.63 2.23 -19.45
N GLU A 111 15.77 3.01 -20.10
CA GLU A 111 14.83 3.91 -19.45
C GLU A 111 13.41 3.30 -19.38
N LYS A 112 12.68 3.71 -18.34
CA LYS A 112 11.32 3.23 -18.08
C LYS A 112 10.35 4.39 -18.03
N ILE A 113 9.13 4.17 -18.53
CA ILE A 113 7.97 5.04 -18.34
C ILE A 113 6.93 4.33 -17.47
N SER A 114 6.32 5.06 -16.53
CA SER A 114 5.23 4.56 -15.69
C SER A 114 3.88 4.77 -16.36
N GLU A 115 3.01 3.77 -16.30
CA GLU A 115 1.63 3.84 -16.82
C GLU A 115 0.61 3.99 -15.70
N GLY A 116 -0.62 4.39 -16.04
CA GLY A 116 -1.76 4.42 -15.09
C GLY A 116 -2.60 5.69 -15.10
N LEU A 117 -2.35 6.65 -15.98
CA LEU A 117 -3.17 7.86 -16.11
C LEU A 117 -4.56 7.56 -16.69
N ASP A 118 -4.66 6.59 -17.59
CA ASP A 118 -5.94 6.18 -18.18
C ASP A 118 -6.87 5.59 -17.10
N GLY A 119 -8.04 6.19 -16.95
CA GLY A 119 -9.02 5.81 -15.93
C GLY A 119 -8.64 6.19 -14.49
N LEU A 120 -7.58 7.01 -14.30
CA LEU A 120 -7.12 7.38 -12.95
C LEU A 120 -8.19 8.18 -12.19
N ARG A 121 -8.92 9.06 -12.87
CA ARG A 121 -9.94 9.91 -12.23
C ARG A 121 -11.05 9.07 -11.61
N GLU A 122 -11.52 8.05 -12.32
CA GLU A 122 -12.58 7.15 -11.89
C GLU A 122 -12.10 6.30 -10.71
N ARG A 123 -10.87 5.79 -10.76
CA ARG A 123 -10.24 5.04 -9.66
C ARG A 123 -10.00 5.87 -8.39
N LEU A 124 -9.93 7.19 -8.49
CA LEU A 124 -9.81 8.08 -7.31
C LEU A 124 -11.15 8.32 -6.60
N VAL A 125 -12.27 7.94 -7.23
CA VAL A 125 -13.63 8.08 -6.66
C VAL A 125 -14.10 6.80 -5.97
N GLU A 126 -13.60 5.65 -6.44
CA GLU A 126 -13.79 4.32 -5.81
C GLU A 126 -13.29 4.30 -4.35
#